data_AF-A0A5C2HKM2-F1
#
_entry.id   AF-A0A5C2HKM2-F1
#
_cell.length_a   1.000
_cell.length_b   1.000
_cell.length_c   1.000
_cell.angle_alpha   90.00
_cell.angle_beta   90.00
_cell.angle_gamma   90.00
#
_symmetry.space_group_name_H-M   'P 1'
#
loop_
_entity.id
_entity.type
_entity.pdbx_description
1 polymer ?
#
loop_
_entity_poly.entity_id
_entity_poly.type
_entity_poly.pdbx_seq_one_letter_code
_entity_poly.pdbx_strand_id
1 'polypeptide(L)'
;MQMDIHAIIVHKIEKGQREQGQPAPIAIITPRKTELSHDDELVIDLLDYVWKAYKTGKTFGSFDGDTDNYPVQQWLKNYLDKPAENLFIPLTNQIMNRLKQQIENQNFATGGHILFAHLTKDDQPWCNDPQNQRALQPK
;
A
#
# COMPACT_ATOMS: atom_id res chain seq x y z
N MET A 1 17.02 -13.84 -6.18
CA MET A 1 16.50 -13.28 -4.91
C MET A 1 15.11 -13.88 -4.78
N GLN A 2 14.91 -14.82 -3.86
CA GLN A 2 13.62 -15.50 -3.73
C GLN A 2 12.75 -14.68 -2.76
N MET A 3 11.63 -14.17 -3.27
CA MET A 3 10.62 -13.46 -2.51
C MET A 3 9.36 -14.32 -2.58
N ASP A 4 8.74 -14.59 -1.43
CA ASP A 4 7.49 -15.34 -1.37
C ASP A 4 6.32 -14.36 -1.28
N ILE A 5 5.34 -14.55 -2.15
CA ILE A 5 4.15 -13.70 -2.25
C ILE A 5 3.01 -14.39 -1.49
N HIS A 6 2.64 -13.84 -0.33
CA HIS A 6 1.52 -14.38 0.47
C HIS A 6 0.18 -13.85 0.01
N ALA A 7 0.14 -12.58 -0.38
CA ALA A 7 -1.08 -11.90 -0.80
C ALA A 7 -0.73 -10.67 -1.66
N ILE A 8 -1.51 -10.41 -2.70
CA ILE A 8 -1.26 -9.29 -3.61
C ILE A 8 -2.55 -8.79 -4.27
N ILE A 9 -2.76 -7.47 -4.25
CA ILE A 9 -3.96 -6.86 -4.83
C ILE A 9 -3.69 -5.44 -5.32
N VAL A 10 -4.33 -5.07 -6.42
CA VAL A 10 -4.31 -3.71 -6.96
C VAL A 10 -5.70 -3.10 -6.84
N HIS A 11 -5.77 -1.94 -6.21
CA HIS A 11 -6.97 -1.11 -6.11
C HIS A 11 -6.83 0.15 -6.97
N LYS A 12 -7.97 0.72 -7.36
CA LYS A 12 -8.01 2.00 -8.06
C LYS A 12 -8.73 3.04 -7.21
N ILE A 13 -8.16 4.24 -7.16
CA ILE A 13 -8.84 5.43 -6.66
C ILE A 13 -8.89 6.46 -7.79
N GLU A 14 -10.07 6.97 -8.09
CA GLU A 14 -10.30 7.96 -9.12
C GLU A 14 -10.55 9.30 -8.44
N LYS A 15 -9.74 10.29 -8.77
CA LYS A 15 -9.95 11.69 -8.37
C LYS A 15 -9.35 12.58 -9.44
N GLY A 16 -10.16 13.45 -10.01
CA GLY A 16 -9.73 14.43 -11.01
C GLY A 16 -8.82 15.51 -10.43
N GLN A 17 -8.20 16.29 -11.30
CA GLN A 17 -7.54 17.52 -10.89
C GLN A 17 -8.58 18.58 -10.53
N ARG A 18 -8.26 19.45 -9.57
CA ARG A 18 -9.12 20.57 -9.23
C ARG A 18 -9.01 21.64 -10.31
N GLU A 19 -10.13 21.97 -10.95
CA GLU A 19 -10.23 23.08 -11.89
C GLU A 19 -10.57 24.38 -11.16
N GLN A 20 -10.02 25.50 -11.63
CA GLN A 20 -10.27 26.81 -11.03
C GLN A 20 -11.75 27.17 -11.15
N GLY A 21 -12.38 27.53 -10.03
CA GLY A 21 -13.80 27.90 -9.99
C GLY A 21 -14.78 26.72 -9.91
N GLN A 22 -14.31 25.46 -9.91
CA GLN A 22 -15.14 24.29 -9.71
C GLN A 22 -15.06 23.73 -8.27
N PRO A 23 -16.09 23.00 -7.81
CA PRO A 23 -16.03 22.23 -6.56
C PRO A 23 -14.85 21.25 -6.53
N ALA A 24 -14.39 20.89 -5.32
CA ALA A 24 -13.35 19.88 -5.20
C ALA A 24 -13.84 18.53 -5.78
N PRO A 25 -13.05 17.86 -6.62
CA PRO A 25 -13.43 16.58 -7.20
C PRO A 25 -13.53 15.52 -6.10
N ILE A 26 -14.61 14.74 -6.16
CA ILE A 26 -14.87 13.63 -5.24
C ILE A 26 -13.94 12.46 -5.59
N ALA A 27 -13.41 11.79 -4.57
CA ALA A 27 -12.67 10.56 -4.78
C ALA A 27 -13.63 9.38 -4.88
N ILE A 28 -13.41 8.47 -5.84
CA ILE A 28 -14.16 7.23 -5.99
C ILE A 28 -13.17 6.08 -5.87
N ILE A 29 -13.42 5.16 -4.95
CA ILE A 29 -12.63 3.93 -4.86
C ILE A 29 -13.34 2.81 -5.61
N THR A 30 -12.57 2.02 -6.35
CA THR A 30 -13.03 0.77 -6.96
C THR A 30 -12.16 -0.35 -6.41
N PRO A 31 -12.49 -0.88 -5.21
CA PRO A 31 -11.73 -1.96 -4.63
C PRO A 31 -11.95 -3.24 -5.43
N ARG A 32 -10.86 -3.99 -5.59
CA ARG A 32 -10.89 -5.29 -6.24
C ARG A 32 -11.41 -6.32 -5.24
N LYS A 33 -12.22 -7.26 -5.73
CA LYS A 33 -12.88 -8.28 -4.90
C LYS A 33 -12.04 -9.55 -4.70
N THR A 34 -11.00 -9.72 -5.50
CA THR A 34 -10.15 -10.91 -5.54
C THR A 34 -8.69 -10.50 -5.64
N GLU A 35 -7.82 -11.32 -5.08
CA GLU A 35 -6.37 -11.14 -5.19
C GLU A 35 -5.89 -11.39 -6.62
N LEU A 36 -4.65 -10.98 -6.87
CA LEU A 36 -3.88 -11.41 -8.03
C LEU A 36 -3.31 -12.80 -7.75
N SER A 37 -3.18 -13.63 -8.79
CA SER A 37 -2.57 -14.95 -8.65
C SER A 37 -1.07 -14.80 -8.40
N HIS A 38 -0.56 -15.38 -7.32
CA HIS A 38 0.87 -15.32 -6.98
C HIS A 38 1.76 -16.12 -7.95
N ASP A 39 1.19 -17.12 -8.64
CA ASP A 39 1.89 -17.95 -9.63
C ASP A 39 1.85 -17.37 -11.05
N ASP A 40 1.20 -16.21 -11.24
CA ASP A 40 1.11 -15.55 -12.55
C ASP A 40 2.41 -14.78 -12.84
N GLU A 41 3.08 -15.12 -13.94
CA GLU A 41 4.32 -14.50 -14.40
C GLU A 41 4.18 -12.97 -14.54
N LEU A 42 3.02 -12.47 -14.98
CA LEU A 42 2.78 -11.03 -15.11
C LEU A 42 2.72 -10.32 -13.74
N VAL A 43 2.27 -11.03 -12.71
CA VAL A 43 2.22 -10.51 -11.34
C VAL A 43 3.63 -10.45 -10.74
N ILE A 44 4.43 -11.47 -11.03
CA ILE A 44 5.85 -11.52 -10.66
C ILE A 44 6.59 -10.36 -11.34
N ASP A 45 6.42 -10.19 -12.67
CA ASP A 45 7.04 -9.11 -13.44
C ASP A 45 6.62 -7.72 -12.95
N LEU A 46 5.34 -7.52 -12.62
CA LEU A 46 4.83 -6.27 -12.03
C LEU A 46 5.57 -5.93 -10.73
N LEU A 47 5.69 -6.90 -9.82
CA LEU A 47 6.41 -6.71 -8.56
C LEU A 47 7.88 -6.38 -8.80
N ASP A 48 8.52 -7.10 -9.71
CA ASP A 48 9.93 -6.94 -10.04
C ASP A 48 10.21 -5.55 -10.64
N TYR A 49 9.30 -5.07 -11.49
CA TYR A 49 9.34 -3.72 -12.06
C TYR A 49 9.17 -2.64 -10.98
N VAL A 50 8.12 -2.77 -10.15
CA VAL A 50 7.86 -1.82 -9.04
C VAL A 50 9.09 -1.76 -8.13
N TRP A 51 9.63 -2.92 -7.75
CA TRP A 51 10.79 -3.01 -6.89
C TRP A 51 12.02 -2.31 -7.46
N LYS A 52 12.35 -2.57 -8.74
CA LYS A 52 13.46 -1.89 -9.44
C LYS A 52 13.25 -0.37 -9.48
N ALA A 53 12.03 0.09 -9.68
CA ALA A 53 11.68 1.52 -9.72
C ALA A 53 11.74 2.24 -8.37
N TYR A 54 11.66 1.52 -7.24
CA TYR A 54 11.75 2.10 -5.88
C TYR A 54 13.18 2.14 -5.33
N LYS A 55 14.09 1.27 -5.80
CA LYS A 55 15.51 1.31 -5.42
C LYS A 55 16.24 2.59 -5.86
N THR A 56 15.70 3.32 -6.82
CA THR A 56 16.29 4.55 -7.36
C THR A 56 15.70 5.80 -6.69
N GLY A 57 16.24 6.16 -5.53
CA GLY A 57 16.09 7.51 -4.96
C GLY A 57 14.72 7.90 -4.42
N LYS A 58 13.78 6.96 -4.25
CA LYS A 58 12.48 7.19 -3.60
C LYS A 58 12.56 6.81 -2.12
N THR A 59 12.05 7.68 -1.25
CA THR A 59 12.00 7.45 0.19
C THR A 59 10.85 6.52 0.55
N PHE A 60 11.10 5.56 1.43
CA PHE A 60 10.04 4.86 2.14
C PHE A 60 9.38 5.82 3.13
N GLY A 61 8.06 5.71 3.30
CA GLY A 61 7.35 6.43 4.36
C GLY A 61 7.50 5.71 5.71
N SER A 62 7.32 6.46 6.80
CA SER A 62 7.16 5.90 8.15
C SER A 62 5.70 6.01 8.60
N PHE A 63 5.28 5.14 9.51
CA PHE A 63 4.02 5.34 10.21
C PHE A 63 4.17 6.44 11.27
N ASP A 64 3.08 7.16 11.52
CA ASP A 64 3.00 8.14 12.60
C ASP A 64 2.87 7.42 13.95
N GLY A 65 3.37 8.00 15.04
CA GLY A 65 3.22 7.43 16.39
C GLY A 65 1.80 7.56 16.94
N ASP A 66 1.01 8.50 16.44
CA ASP A 66 -0.38 8.71 16.85
C ASP A 66 -1.32 7.71 16.16
N THR A 67 -1.56 6.57 16.82
CA THR A 67 -2.48 5.54 16.34
C THR A 67 -3.95 5.97 16.29
N ASP A 68 -4.34 6.97 17.08
CA ASP A 68 -5.74 7.40 17.17
C ASP A 68 -6.13 8.18 15.92
N ASN A 69 -5.22 9.02 15.42
CA ASN A 69 -5.39 9.76 14.18
C ASN A 69 -4.88 9.02 12.93
N TYR A 70 -3.88 8.14 13.08
CA TYR A 70 -3.27 7.39 11.97
C TYR A 70 -3.26 5.87 12.22
N PRO A 71 -4.43 5.21 12.15
CA PRO A 71 -4.62 3.84 12.63
C PRO A 71 -4.08 2.73 11.71
N VAL A 72 -3.51 3.07 10.55
CA VAL A 72 -3.06 2.08 9.55
C VAL A 72 -2.05 1.10 10.15
N GLN A 73 -1.13 1.57 10.99
CA GLN A 73 -0.15 0.71 11.64
C GLN A 73 -0.79 -0.32 12.57
N GLN A 74 -1.88 0.05 13.28
CA GLN A 74 -2.60 -0.86 14.16
C GLN A 74 -3.36 -1.92 13.34
N TRP A 75 -3.96 -1.54 12.22
CA TRP A 75 -4.64 -2.49 11.33
C TRP A 75 -3.65 -3.49 10.73
N LEU A 76 -2.48 -3.02 10.30
CA LEU A 76 -1.42 -3.89 9.80
C LEU A 76 -0.90 -4.83 10.89
N LYS A 77 -0.69 -4.33 12.10
CA LYS A 77 -0.29 -5.17 13.25
C LYS A 77 -1.32 -6.26 13.52
N ASN A 78 -2.60 -5.93 13.55
CA ASN A 78 -3.68 -6.90 13.75
C ASN A 78 -3.68 -7.99 12.65
N TYR A 79 -3.48 -7.58 11.39
CA TYR A 79 -3.36 -8.51 10.26
C TYR A 79 -2.19 -9.48 10.43
N LEU A 80 -1.01 -8.98 10.80
CA LEU A 80 0.20 -9.79 10.96
C LEU A 80 0.15 -10.70 12.18
N ASP A 81 -0.43 -10.24 13.30
CA ASP A 81 -0.51 -11.03 14.54
C ASP A 81 -1.57 -12.14 14.46
N LYS A 82 -2.62 -11.94 13.65
CA LYS A 82 -3.76 -12.86 13.55
C LYS A 82 -4.25 -13.04 12.11
N PRO A 83 -3.41 -13.59 11.21
CA PRO A 83 -3.72 -13.67 9.78
C PRO A 83 -4.94 -14.55 9.46
N ALA A 84 -5.27 -15.52 10.32
CA ALA A 84 -6.47 -16.36 10.17
C ALA A 84 -7.79 -15.61 10.49
N GLU A 85 -7.74 -14.59 11.35
CA GLU A 85 -8.91 -13.79 11.75
C GLU A 85 -9.02 -12.51 10.90
N ASN A 86 -7.87 -11.99 10.43
CA ASN A 86 -7.77 -10.75 9.69
C ASN A 86 -7.36 -11.03 8.25
N LEU A 87 -8.35 -10.97 7.35
CA LEU A 87 -8.14 -11.24 5.93
C LEU A 87 -7.51 -10.03 5.21
N PHE A 88 -6.72 -10.31 4.18
CA PHE A 88 -5.97 -9.30 3.43
C PHE A 88 -6.89 -8.29 2.70
N ILE A 89 -7.92 -8.77 1.99
CA ILE A 89 -8.83 -7.90 1.24
C ILE A 89 -9.59 -6.90 2.16
N PRO A 90 -10.19 -7.31 3.29
CA PRO A 90 -10.76 -6.36 4.25
C PRO A 90 -9.77 -5.30 4.73
N LEU A 91 -8.52 -5.67 5.03
CA LEU A 91 -7.48 -4.73 5.42
C LEU A 91 -7.22 -3.70 4.32
N THR A 92 -6.98 -4.14 3.08
CA THR A 92 -6.66 -3.21 1.98
C THR A 92 -7.83 -2.30 1.65
N ASN A 93 -9.08 -2.79 1.75
CA ASN A 93 -10.28 -1.97 1.64
C ASN A 93 -10.37 -0.91 2.74
N GLN A 94 -10.04 -1.27 3.99
CA GLN A 94 -10.03 -0.34 5.12
C GLN A 94 -8.97 0.76 4.91
N ILE A 95 -7.78 0.41 4.43
CA ILE A 95 -6.73 1.37 4.09
C ILE A 95 -7.18 2.29 2.93
N MET A 96 -7.81 1.74 1.89
CA MET A 96 -8.34 2.52 0.77
C MET A 96 -9.39 3.54 1.19
N ASN A 97 -10.28 3.19 2.13
CA ASN A 97 -11.25 4.11 2.70
C ASN A 97 -10.58 5.27 3.45
N ARG A 98 -9.52 4.98 4.22
CA ARG A 98 -8.74 6.02 4.89
C ARG A 98 -8.04 6.92 3.87
N LEU A 99 -7.41 6.33 2.86
CA LEU A 99 -6.74 7.07 1.78
C LEU A 99 -7.72 8.00 1.06
N LYS A 100 -8.94 7.53 0.76
CA LYS A 100 -10.01 8.34 0.17
C LYS A 100 -10.25 9.63 0.95
N GLN A 101 -10.48 9.51 2.26
CA GLN A 101 -10.70 10.67 3.14
C GLN A 101 -9.50 11.64 3.12
N GLN A 102 -8.28 11.11 3.10
CA GLN A 102 -7.07 11.93 3.07
C GLN A 102 -6.94 12.68 1.74
N ILE A 103 -7.12 12.00 0.60
CA ILE A 103 -6.97 12.65 -0.70
C ILE A 103 -8.08 13.65 -0.98
N GLU A 104 -9.29 13.47 -0.46
CA GLU A 104 -10.39 14.43 -0.61
C GLU A 104 -10.06 15.77 0.05
N ASN A 105 -9.31 15.75 1.16
CA ASN A 105 -8.87 16.95 1.88
C ASN A 105 -7.58 17.58 1.31
N GLN A 106 -6.98 16.99 0.28
CA GLN A 106 -5.72 17.44 -0.33
C GLN A 106 -5.95 18.06 -1.71
N ASN A 107 -5.65 19.35 -1.88
CA ASN A 107 -5.98 20.10 -3.10
C ASN A 107 -5.27 19.57 -4.36
N PHE A 108 -4.02 19.12 -4.25
CA PHE A 108 -3.21 18.66 -5.38
C PHE A 108 -3.14 17.14 -5.54
N ALA A 109 -3.83 16.39 -4.66
CA ALA A 109 -3.86 14.94 -4.76
C ALA A 109 -4.76 14.51 -5.93
N THR A 110 -4.25 13.61 -6.77
CA THR A 110 -4.99 12.96 -7.85
C THR A 110 -5.20 11.48 -7.56
N GLY A 111 -6.10 10.85 -8.31
CA GLY A 111 -6.28 9.40 -8.27
C GLY A 111 -5.08 8.61 -8.81
N GLY A 112 -5.17 7.28 -8.73
CA GLY A 112 -4.16 6.36 -9.23
C GLY A 112 -4.45 4.89 -8.91
N HIS A 113 -3.47 4.04 -9.18
CA HIS A 113 -3.45 2.64 -8.77
C HIS A 113 -2.63 2.49 -7.49
N ILE A 114 -3.13 1.67 -6.57
CA ILE A 114 -2.45 1.34 -5.32
C ILE A 114 -2.24 -0.17 -5.30
N LEU A 115 -0.97 -0.57 -5.24
CA LEU A 115 -0.55 -1.96 -5.08
C LEU A 115 -0.33 -2.23 -3.59
N PHE A 116 -1.00 -3.26 -3.08
CA PHE A 116 -0.71 -3.87 -1.79
C PHE A 116 -0.10 -5.25 -2.03
N ALA A 117 1.01 -5.55 -1.36
CA ALA A 117 1.67 -6.84 -1.44
C ALA A 117 2.21 -7.23 -0.06
N HIS A 118 1.87 -8.43 0.41
CA HIS A 118 2.47 -9.06 1.58
C HIS A 118 3.54 -10.04 1.10
N LEU A 119 4.80 -9.68 1.36
CA LEU A 119 5.97 -10.39 0.87
C LEU A 119 6.87 -10.78 2.05
N THR A 120 7.45 -11.97 2.01
CA THR A 120 8.57 -12.36 2.88
C THR A 120 9.83 -12.60 2.07
N LYS A 121 10.97 -12.43 2.73
CA LYS A 121 12.29 -12.77 2.19
C LYS A 121 12.97 -13.70 3.17
N ASP A 122 13.29 -14.92 2.74
CA ASP A 122 13.95 -15.93 3.57
C ASP A 122 13.21 -16.15 4.92
N ASP A 123 11.86 -16.23 4.86
CA ASP A 123 10.96 -16.32 6.02
C ASP A 123 11.08 -15.18 7.06
N GLN A 124 11.74 -14.08 6.69
CA GLN A 124 11.85 -12.88 7.52
C GLN A 124 11.04 -11.73 6.90
N PRO A 125 10.43 -10.87 7.74
CA PRO A 125 9.89 -9.61 7.30
C PRO A 125 10.98 -8.81 6.58
N TRP A 126 10.68 -8.30 5.38
CA TRP A 126 11.64 -7.57 4.55
C TRP A 126 12.31 -6.37 5.27
N CYS A 127 11.59 -5.74 6.21
CA CYS A 127 12.10 -4.64 7.03
C CYS A 127 13.24 -5.04 7.97
N ASN A 128 13.43 -6.33 8.25
CA ASN A 128 14.48 -6.82 9.14
C ASN A 128 15.83 -7.01 8.44
N ASP A 129 15.91 -6.89 7.11
CA ASP A 129 17.18 -6.94 6.38
C ASP A 129 18.04 -5.71 6.74
N PRO A 130 19.25 -5.89 7.30
CA PRO A 130 20.13 -4.80 7.73
C PRO A 130 20.46 -3.80 6.60
N GLN A 131 20.43 -4.23 5.34
CA GLN A 131 20.68 -3.34 4.19
C GLN A 131 19.50 -2.39 3.94
N ASN A 132 18.28 -2.79 4.32
CA ASN A 132 17.05 -2.02 4.12
C ASN A 132 16.74 -1.08 5.30
N GLN A 133 17.25 -1.38 6.51
CA GLN A 133 17.08 -0.53 7.69
C GLN A 133 17.63 0.89 7.48
N ARG A 134 18.65 1.06 6.64
CA ARG A 134 19.23 2.37 6.30
C ARG A 134 18.29 3.26 5.47
N ALA A 135 17.34 2.65 4.76
CA ALA A 135 16.33 3.34 3.95
C ALA A 135 15.06 3.71 4.75
N LEU A 136 14.92 3.17 5.97
CA LEU A 136 13.79 3.40 6.89
C LEU A 136 14.12 4.42 7.99
N GLN A 137 15.36 4.92 8.07
CA GLN A 137 15.71 5.97 9.01
C GLN A 137 15.13 7.30 8.49
N PRO A 138 14.33 8.03 9.28
CA PRO A 138 13.93 9.39 8.93
C PRO A 138 15.20 10.24 8.78
N LYS A 139 15.24 11.07 7.73
CA LYS A 139 16.32 12.05 7.55
C LYS A 139 16.29 13.10 8.66
#